data_AF-A0A5B7CDP3-F1
#
_entry.id   AF-A0A5B7CDP3-F1
#
_cell.length_a   1.000
_cell.length_b   1.000
_cell.length_c   1.000
_cell.angle_alpha   90.00
_cell.angle_beta   90.00
_cell.angle_gamma   90.00
#
_symmetry.space_group_name_H-M   'P 1'
#
loop_
_entity.id
_entity.type
_entity.pdbx_description
1 polymer ?
#
loop_
_entity_poly.entity_id
_entity_poly.type
_entity_poly.pdbx_seq_one_letter_code
_entity_poly.pdbx_strand_id
1 'polypeptide(L)'
;YTHLLAVLQVWSKSFGIQKKVLKKRGTSDKSLEMETWHDLADVYTSLSQWQDAEVCLSKSKAINPHSASRWHSTGLLYEAKGLHKEALKSFETALDVEPNHVPSLISTAIVLRQLSNQSLPVVRSFLTDALRLDRTNPSAWYNLGLLYRDEGSASALEAAECFEAAALLQESAPVEPFR
;
A
#
# COMPACT_ATOMS: atom_id res chain seq x y z
N TYR A 1 -51.23 26.59 2.04
CA TYR A 1 -50.00 26.75 2.85
C TYR A 1 -49.15 25.47 2.88
N THR A 2 -49.76 24.28 2.97
CA THR A 2 -49.07 22.98 3.00
C THR A 2 -48.36 22.57 1.70
N HIS A 3 -48.94 22.88 0.53
CA HIS A 3 -48.32 22.53 -0.77
C HIS A 3 -47.03 23.30 -1.08
N LEU A 4 -46.93 24.56 -0.65
CA LEU A 4 -45.77 25.42 -0.90
C LEU A 4 -44.56 24.99 -0.04
N LEU A 5 -44.81 24.53 1.18
CA LEU A 5 -43.79 23.95 2.07
C LEU A 5 -43.27 22.60 1.54
N ALA A 6 -44.15 21.74 1.02
CA ALA A 6 -43.76 20.45 0.45
C ALA A 6 -42.86 20.61 -0.80
N VAL A 7 -43.18 21.56 -1.68
CA VAL A 7 -42.36 21.87 -2.87
C VAL A 7 -40.97 22.40 -2.48
N LEU A 8 -40.89 23.31 -1.50
CA LEU A 8 -39.62 23.80 -0.97
C LEU A 8 -38.77 22.69 -0.32
N GLN A 9 -39.41 21.76 0.40
CA GLN A 9 -38.70 20.62 1.00
C GLN A 9 -38.14 19.66 -0.06
N VAL A 10 -38.89 19.37 -1.13
CA VAL A 10 -38.44 18.51 -2.24
C VAL A 10 -37.27 19.15 -2.99
N TRP A 11 -37.31 20.46 -3.24
CA TRP A 11 -36.21 21.20 -3.88
C TRP A 11 -34.96 21.26 -2.99
N SER A 12 -35.11 21.46 -1.68
CA SER A 12 -33.97 21.42 -0.75
C SER A 12 -33.31 20.03 -0.70
N LYS A 13 -34.12 18.97 -0.80
CA LYS A 13 -33.65 17.58 -0.79
C LYS A 13 -33.00 17.18 -2.12
N SER A 14 -33.56 17.59 -3.27
CA SER A 14 -32.96 17.32 -4.58
C SER A 14 -31.65 18.08 -4.77
N PHE A 15 -31.56 19.34 -4.34
CA PHE A 15 -30.35 20.15 -4.41
C PHE A 15 -29.26 19.63 -3.46
N GLY A 16 -29.64 19.13 -2.29
CA GLY A 16 -28.72 18.43 -1.37
C GLY A 16 -28.17 17.12 -1.94
N ILE A 17 -29.00 16.35 -2.66
CA ILE A 17 -28.59 15.12 -3.35
C ILE A 17 -27.65 15.46 -4.52
N GLN A 18 -27.95 16.50 -5.31
CA GLN A 18 -27.14 16.92 -6.44
C GLN A 18 -25.76 17.44 -6.00
N LYS A 19 -25.70 18.22 -4.91
CA LYS A 19 -24.42 18.61 -4.27
C LYS A 19 -23.65 17.40 -3.73
N LYS A 20 -24.32 16.42 -3.14
CA LYS A 20 -23.68 15.18 -2.67
C LYS A 20 -23.14 14.33 -3.83
N VAL A 21 -23.87 14.22 -4.94
CA VAL A 21 -23.44 13.50 -6.15
C VAL A 21 -22.26 14.21 -6.82
N LEU A 22 -22.31 15.54 -6.96
CA LEU A 22 -21.20 16.34 -7.50
C LEU A 22 -19.96 16.28 -6.60
N LYS A 23 -20.15 16.34 -5.27
CA LYS A 23 -19.05 16.19 -4.31
C LYS A 23 -18.47 14.77 -4.35
N LYS A 24 -19.30 13.74 -4.44
CA LYS A 24 -18.89 12.32 -4.55
C LYS A 24 -18.14 12.04 -5.86
N ARG A 25 -18.57 12.66 -6.97
CA ARG A 25 -17.88 12.59 -8.26
C ARG A 25 -16.52 13.29 -8.20
N GLY A 26 -16.47 14.51 -7.65
CA GLY A 26 -15.21 15.24 -7.48
C GLY A 26 -14.22 14.59 -6.49
N THR A 27 -14.70 13.84 -5.49
CA THR A 27 -13.82 13.03 -4.63
C THR A 27 -13.34 11.75 -5.34
N SER A 28 -14.17 11.15 -6.19
CA SER A 28 -13.80 9.98 -7.00
C SER A 28 -12.74 10.33 -8.02
N ASP A 29 -12.89 11.47 -8.72
CA ASP A 29 -11.93 11.92 -9.73
C ASP A 29 -10.57 12.25 -9.08
N LYS A 30 -10.57 12.84 -7.89
CA LYS A 30 -9.33 13.12 -7.13
C LYS A 30 -8.68 11.86 -6.56
N SER A 31 -9.45 10.85 -6.16
CA SER A 31 -8.90 9.56 -5.71
C SER A 31 -8.19 8.87 -6.86
N LEU A 32 -8.85 8.80 -8.02
CA LEU A 32 -8.27 8.22 -9.23
C LEU A 32 -7.03 8.99 -9.68
N GLU A 33 -7.08 10.32 -9.66
CA GLU A 33 -5.92 11.15 -9.99
C GLU A 33 -4.73 10.85 -9.04
N MET A 34 -4.98 10.72 -7.73
CA MET A 34 -3.93 10.32 -6.77
C MET A 34 -3.33 8.95 -7.09
N GLU A 35 -4.17 7.95 -7.35
CA GLU A 35 -3.75 6.59 -7.71
C GLU A 35 -2.89 6.61 -8.99
N THR A 36 -3.30 7.35 -10.02
CA THR A 36 -2.50 7.48 -11.25
C THR A 36 -1.12 8.12 -11.02
N TRP A 37 -1.02 9.10 -10.12
CA TRP A 37 0.28 9.69 -9.77
C TRP A 37 1.15 8.73 -8.95
N HIS A 38 0.55 7.83 -8.16
CA HIS A 38 1.28 6.78 -7.46
C HIS A 38 1.82 5.73 -8.43
N ASP A 39 0.97 5.19 -9.29
CA ASP A 39 1.37 4.17 -10.26
C ASP A 39 2.47 4.71 -11.19
N LEU A 40 2.35 5.96 -11.61
CA LEU A 40 3.37 6.62 -12.41
C LEU A 40 4.70 6.82 -11.65
N ALA A 41 4.62 7.15 -10.36
CA ALA A 41 5.81 7.25 -9.51
C ALA A 41 6.50 5.89 -9.35
N ASP A 42 5.74 4.80 -9.20
CA ASP A 42 6.27 3.45 -9.08
C ASP A 42 6.95 3.01 -10.40
N VAL A 43 6.34 3.33 -11.54
CA VAL A 43 6.96 3.11 -12.87
C VAL A 43 8.27 3.91 -13.00
N TYR A 44 8.28 5.20 -12.70
CA TYR A 44 9.50 6.00 -12.77
C TYR A 44 10.58 5.53 -11.80
N THR A 45 10.19 5.05 -10.62
CA THR A 45 11.10 4.42 -9.66
C THR A 45 11.74 3.16 -10.24
N SER A 46 10.96 2.30 -10.89
CA SER A 46 11.48 1.10 -11.56
C SER A 46 12.44 1.43 -12.72
N LEU A 47 12.24 2.57 -13.39
CA LEU A 47 13.10 3.09 -14.45
C LEU A 47 14.32 3.86 -13.92
N SER A 48 14.50 3.97 -12.60
CA SER A 48 15.54 4.79 -11.97
C SER A 48 15.48 6.28 -12.33
N GLN A 49 14.31 6.77 -12.76
CA GLN A 49 14.06 8.18 -13.07
C GLN A 49 13.61 8.91 -11.80
N TRP A 50 14.56 9.14 -10.89
CA TRP A 50 14.29 9.62 -9.53
C TRP A 50 13.57 10.97 -9.48
N GLN A 51 13.98 11.91 -10.33
CA GLN A 51 13.39 13.26 -10.36
C GLN A 51 11.92 13.21 -10.79
N ASP A 52 11.59 12.41 -11.80
CA ASP A 52 10.22 12.28 -12.29
C ASP A 52 9.32 11.57 -11.26
N ALA A 53 9.86 10.55 -10.57
CA ALA A 53 9.17 9.92 -9.45
C ALA A 53 8.87 10.91 -8.30
N GLU A 54 9.84 11.74 -7.92
CA GLU A 54 9.65 12.79 -6.90
C GLU A 54 8.59 13.81 -7.30
N VAL A 55 8.57 14.22 -8.58
CA VAL A 55 7.52 15.10 -9.12
C VAL A 55 6.15 14.44 -9.03
N CYS A 56 6.02 13.17 -9.41
CA CYS A 56 4.76 12.43 -9.32
C CYS A 56 4.26 12.32 -7.87
N LEU A 57 5.15 11.97 -6.93
CA LEU A 57 4.83 11.93 -5.50
C LEU A 57 4.43 13.30 -4.93
N SER A 58 5.03 14.40 -5.43
CA SER A 58 4.68 15.76 -5.04
C SER A 58 3.27 16.15 -5.49
N LYS A 59 2.86 15.73 -6.69
CA LYS A 59 1.51 15.94 -7.22
C LYS A 59 0.47 15.13 -6.45
N SER A 60 0.75 13.86 -6.16
CA SER A 60 -0.10 13.06 -5.27
C SER A 60 -0.27 13.70 -3.88
N LYS A 61 0.83 14.20 -3.29
CA LYS A 61 0.80 14.89 -1.99
C LYS A 61 -0.12 16.12 -1.98
N ALA A 62 -0.22 16.85 -3.10
CA ALA A 62 -1.09 18.02 -3.21
C ALA A 62 -2.59 17.65 -3.19
N ILE A 63 -2.93 16.41 -3.55
CA ILE A 63 -4.32 15.91 -3.55
C ILE A 63 -4.71 15.39 -2.17
N ASN A 64 -3.91 14.48 -1.60
CA ASN A 64 -4.09 14.00 -0.23
C ASN A 64 -2.75 13.93 0.52
N PRO A 65 -2.50 14.84 1.46
CA PRO A 65 -1.25 14.85 2.23
C PRO A 65 -1.17 13.72 3.27
N HIS A 66 -2.29 13.11 3.63
CA HIS A 66 -2.39 12.07 4.68
C HIS A 66 -2.86 10.75 4.08
N SER A 67 -2.01 10.12 3.28
CA SER A 67 -2.25 8.80 2.68
C SER A 67 -1.09 7.87 3.00
N ALA A 68 -1.39 6.68 3.55
CA ALA A 68 -0.40 5.66 3.83
C ALA A 68 0.25 5.16 2.53
N SER A 69 -0.53 4.94 1.46
CA SER A 69 -0.02 4.57 0.14
C SER A 69 1.01 5.56 -0.41
N ARG A 70 0.82 6.86 -0.16
CA ARG A 70 1.78 7.90 -0.59
C ARG A 70 3.12 7.78 0.13
N TRP A 71 3.07 7.57 1.45
CA TRP A 71 4.27 7.35 2.27
C TRP A 71 4.96 6.04 1.89
N HIS A 72 4.18 5.01 1.56
CA HIS A 72 4.66 3.75 1.01
C HIS A 72 5.42 3.95 -0.31
N SER A 73 4.83 4.58 -1.34
CA SER A 73 5.53 4.85 -2.60
C SER A 73 6.78 5.74 -2.42
N THR A 74 6.74 6.67 -1.45
CA THR A 74 7.94 7.45 -1.08
C THR A 74 9.03 6.53 -0.49
N GLY A 75 8.65 5.56 0.34
CA GLY A 75 9.56 4.55 0.88
C GLY A 75 10.16 3.66 -0.20
N LEU A 76 9.35 3.20 -1.16
CA LEU A 76 9.81 2.42 -2.32
C LEU A 76 10.84 3.20 -3.16
N LEU A 77 10.60 4.50 -3.37
CA LEU A 77 11.57 5.36 -4.05
C LEU A 77 12.91 5.43 -3.30
N TYR A 78 12.89 5.59 -1.98
CA TYR A 78 14.13 5.60 -1.20
C TYR A 78 14.82 4.23 -1.15
N GLU A 79 14.05 3.15 -1.09
CA GLU A 79 14.57 1.78 -1.15
C GLU A 79 15.28 1.55 -2.48
N ALA A 80 14.67 1.94 -3.60
CA ALA A 80 15.26 1.83 -4.94
C ALA A 80 16.54 2.68 -5.09
N LYS A 81 16.65 3.79 -4.36
CA LYS A 81 17.87 4.60 -4.26
C LYS A 81 18.96 3.99 -3.35
N GLY A 82 18.68 2.88 -2.67
CA GLY A 82 19.56 2.27 -1.67
C GLY A 82 19.58 3.00 -0.31
N LEU A 83 18.66 3.95 -0.10
CA LEU A 83 18.54 4.75 1.11
C LEU A 83 17.62 4.05 2.12
N HIS A 84 18.09 2.90 2.63
CA HIS A 84 17.28 2.01 3.47
C HIS A 84 16.75 2.65 4.77
N LYS A 85 17.49 3.60 5.37
CA LYS A 85 17.05 4.27 6.61
C LYS A 85 15.90 5.24 6.34
N GLU A 86 15.98 5.98 5.24
CA GLU A 86 14.96 6.91 4.76
C GLU A 86 13.71 6.15 4.27
N ALA A 87 13.91 5.00 3.64
CA ALA A 87 12.83 4.08 3.25
C ALA A 87 12.06 3.60 4.48
N LEU A 88 12.77 3.09 5.48
CA LEU A 88 12.19 2.60 6.73
C LEU A 88 11.38 3.70 7.43
N LYS A 89 11.95 4.91 7.58
CA LYS A 89 11.22 6.06 8.15
C LYS A 89 9.95 6.38 7.36
N SER A 90 9.98 6.26 6.04
CA SER A 90 8.81 6.51 5.20
C SER A 90 7.74 5.44 5.40
N PHE A 91 8.13 4.16 5.52
CA PHE A 91 7.19 3.09 5.83
C PHE A 91 6.62 3.19 7.26
N GLU A 92 7.42 3.56 8.25
CA GLU A 92 6.94 3.85 9.61
C GLU A 92 5.88 4.96 9.58
N THR A 93 6.12 6.05 8.86
CA THR A 93 5.10 7.10 8.71
C THR A 93 3.85 6.64 7.98
N ALA A 94 3.95 5.66 7.08
CA ALA A 94 2.78 5.05 6.45
C ALA A 94 1.97 4.26 7.48
N LEU A 95 2.64 3.50 8.35
CA LEU A 95 2.02 2.72 9.42
C LEU A 95 1.46 3.60 10.57
N ASP A 96 2.07 4.75 10.84
CA ASP A 96 1.52 5.74 11.78
C ASP A 96 0.19 6.33 11.26
N VAL A 97 0.06 6.48 9.94
CA VAL A 97 -1.18 6.96 9.29
C VAL A 97 -2.22 5.83 9.21
N GLU A 98 -1.79 4.64 8.80
CA GLU A 98 -2.64 3.45 8.68
C GLU A 98 -1.90 2.21 9.21
N PRO A 99 -2.14 1.81 10.47
CA PRO A 99 -1.43 0.68 11.09
C PRO A 99 -1.63 -0.66 10.38
N ASN A 100 -2.73 -0.80 9.63
CA ASN A 100 -3.11 -2.02 8.93
C ASN A 100 -2.70 -2.01 7.45
N HIS A 101 -1.80 -1.09 7.05
CA HIS A 101 -1.40 -0.97 5.65
C HIS A 101 -0.45 -2.10 5.24
N VAL A 102 -1.02 -3.20 4.72
CA VAL A 102 -0.32 -4.44 4.37
C VAL A 102 0.95 -4.23 3.53
N PRO A 103 0.95 -3.42 2.44
CA PRO A 103 2.17 -3.19 1.66
C PRO A 103 3.32 -2.61 2.49
N SER A 104 3.02 -1.67 3.41
CA SER A 104 4.06 -1.06 4.25
C SER A 104 4.55 -1.99 5.36
N LEU A 105 3.70 -2.88 5.90
CA LEU A 105 4.15 -3.92 6.83
C LEU A 105 5.17 -4.85 6.13
N ILE A 106 4.87 -5.29 4.91
CA ILE A 106 5.75 -6.16 4.13
C ILE A 106 7.06 -5.43 3.77
N SER A 107 7.00 -4.21 3.23
CA SER A 107 8.20 -3.45 2.86
C SER A 107 9.06 -3.09 4.07
N THR A 108 8.47 -2.77 5.22
CA THR A 108 9.21 -2.56 6.47
C THR A 108 9.98 -3.83 6.85
N ALA A 109 9.33 -5.00 6.79
CA ALA A 109 9.98 -6.28 7.07
C ALA A 109 11.15 -6.57 6.12
N ILE A 110 10.99 -6.29 4.82
CA ILE A 110 12.04 -6.46 3.81
C ILE A 110 13.27 -5.59 4.12
N VAL A 111 13.04 -4.29 4.33
CA VAL A 111 14.13 -3.34 4.62
C VAL A 111 14.81 -3.64 5.95
N LEU A 112 14.05 -4.02 6.98
CA LEU A 112 14.62 -4.44 8.27
C LEU A 112 15.53 -5.67 8.12
N ARG A 113 15.12 -6.67 7.32
CA ARG A 113 15.93 -7.86 7.04
C ARG A 113 17.23 -7.49 6.30
N GLN A 114 17.16 -6.59 5.32
CA GLN A 114 18.34 -6.11 4.58
C GLN A 114 19.34 -5.35 5.46
N LEU A 115 18.86 -4.64 6.49
CA LEU A 115 19.71 -3.83 7.36
C LEU A 115 20.62 -4.65 8.30
N SER A 116 20.58 -6.00 8.26
CA SER A 116 21.42 -7.00 8.97
C SER A 116 21.57 -6.89 10.49
N ASN A 117 21.18 -5.76 11.08
CA ASN A 117 21.33 -5.41 12.49
C ASN A 117 20.02 -5.53 13.28
N GLN A 118 18.95 -6.05 12.65
CA GLN A 118 17.60 -6.07 13.22
C GLN A 118 17.20 -7.48 13.65
N SER A 119 16.47 -7.54 14.76
CA SER A 119 16.03 -8.78 15.39
C SER A 119 15.04 -9.53 14.48
N LEU A 120 15.38 -10.76 14.06
CA LEU A 120 14.50 -11.66 13.28
C LEU A 120 13.06 -11.73 13.83
N PRO A 121 12.83 -11.76 15.17
CA PRO A 121 11.50 -11.63 15.76
C PRO A 121 10.67 -10.42 15.31
N VAL A 122 11.30 -9.25 15.13
CA VAL A 122 10.59 -8.02 14.71
C VAL A 122 10.14 -8.15 13.26
N VAL A 123 11.03 -8.63 12.39
CA VAL A 123 10.70 -8.92 10.98
C VAL A 123 9.56 -9.94 10.91
N ARG A 124 9.61 -10.99 11.74
CA ARG A 124 8.56 -12.00 11.83
C ARG A 124 7.22 -11.37 12.22
N SER A 125 7.20 -10.49 13.23
CA SER A 125 5.97 -9.81 13.67
C SER A 125 5.29 -9.09 12.52
N PHE A 126 6.02 -8.24 11.79
CA PHE A 126 5.48 -7.49 10.66
C PHE A 126 4.90 -8.40 9.58
N LEU A 127 5.58 -9.49 9.23
CA LEU A 127 5.10 -10.45 8.23
C LEU A 127 3.86 -11.23 8.72
N THR A 128 3.84 -11.63 10.00
CA THR A 128 2.68 -12.31 10.57
C THR A 128 1.47 -11.38 10.68
N ASP A 129 1.67 -10.11 10.97
CA ASP A 129 0.59 -9.12 11.01
C ASP A 129 0.07 -8.81 9.60
N ALA A 130 0.95 -8.72 8.61
CA ALA A 130 0.55 -8.65 7.20
C ALA A 130 -0.32 -9.85 6.78
N LEU A 131 0.07 -11.08 7.16
CA LEU A 131 -0.69 -12.31 6.87
C LEU A 131 -1.98 -12.45 7.67
N ARG A 132 -2.10 -11.79 8.83
CA ARG A 132 -3.37 -11.70 9.57
C ARG A 132 -4.37 -10.82 8.85
N LEU A 133 -3.90 -9.75 8.21
CA LEU A 133 -4.72 -8.80 7.47
C LEU A 133 -5.06 -9.31 6.07
N ASP A 134 -4.08 -9.88 5.37
CA ASP A 134 -4.24 -10.51 4.06
C ASP A 134 -3.54 -11.89 4.06
N ARG A 135 -4.33 -12.92 4.37
CA ARG A 135 -3.86 -14.31 4.45
C ARG A 135 -3.43 -14.88 3.10
N THR A 136 -3.90 -14.28 2.01
CA THR A 136 -3.68 -14.74 0.64
C THR A 136 -2.55 -13.99 -0.06
N ASN A 137 -1.81 -13.14 0.67
CA ASN A 137 -0.74 -12.34 0.08
C ASN A 137 0.50 -13.19 -0.26
N PRO A 138 0.83 -13.40 -1.56
CA PRO A 138 1.97 -14.24 -1.92
C PRO A 138 3.31 -13.63 -1.49
N SER A 139 3.42 -12.29 -1.52
CA SER A 139 4.65 -11.58 -1.15
C SER A 139 4.97 -11.72 0.34
N ALA A 140 3.96 -11.67 1.21
CA ALA A 140 4.14 -11.89 2.65
C ALA A 140 4.62 -13.32 2.95
N TRP A 141 4.00 -14.33 2.32
CA TRP A 141 4.43 -15.73 2.45
C TRP A 141 5.86 -15.96 1.96
N TYR A 142 6.20 -15.40 0.80
CA TYR A 142 7.55 -15.49 0.25
C TYR A 142 8.59 -14.89 1.21
N ASN A 143 8.32 -13.69 1.74
CA ASN A 143 9.23 -13.03 2.67
C ASN A 143 9.35 -13.73 4.03
N LEU A 144 8.30 -14.43 4.47
CA LEU A 144 8.34 -15.27 5.66
C LEU A 144 9.20 -16.53 5.43
N GLY A 145 9.10 -17.14 4.25
CA GLY A 145 9.97 -18.24 3.85
C GLY A 145 11.46 -17.84 3.79
N LEU A 146 11.76 -16.64 3.27
CA LEU A 146 13.12 -16.09 3.31
C LEU A 146 13.62 -15.92 4.75
N LEU A 147 12.78 -15.43 5.66
CA LEU A 147 13.13 -15.27 7.07
C LEU A 147 13.47 -16.62 7.72
N TYR A 148 12.64 -17.65 7.53
CA TYR A 148 12.90 -18.98 8.06
C TYR A 148 14.16 -19.63 7.47
N ARG A 149 14.45 -19.38 6.20
CA ARG A 149 15.70 -19.81 5.58
C ARG A 149 16.91 -19.16 6.24
N ASP A 150 16.82 -17.88 6.60
CA ASP A 150 17.89 -17.14 7.27
C ASP A 150 18.08 -17.57 8.74
N GLU A 151 17.05 -18.10 9.40
CA GLU A 151 17.11 -18.71 10.74
C GLU A 151 17.86 -20.05 10.79
N GLY A 152 18.05 -20.69 9.64
CA GLY A 152 18.86 -21.89 9.48
C GLY A 152 18.07 -23.19 9.46
N SER A 153 18.78 -24.31 9.65
CA SER A 153 18.29 -25.66 9.35
C SER A 153 17.07 -26.10 10.16
N ALA A 154 16.84 -25.50 11.33
CA ALA A 154 15.72 -25.83 12.22
C ALA A 154 14.37 -25.39 11.66
N SER A 155 14.35 -24.36 10.80
CA SER A 155 13.14 -23.78 10.20
C SER A 155 12.98 -24.12 8.71
N ALA A 156 13.72 -25.14 8.22
CA ALA A 156 13.77 -25.46 6.79
C ALA A 156 12.44 -26.00 6.24
N LEU A 157 11.68 -26.72 7.08
CA LEU A 157 10.37 -27.24 6.69
C LEU A 157 9.36 -26.08 6.57
N GLU A 158 9.32 -25.19 7.55
CA GLU A 158 8.48 -23.99 7.57
C GLU A 158 8.81 -23.05 6.40
N ALA A 159 10.09 -22.93 6.04
CA ALA A 159 10.51 -22.20 4.86
C ALA A 159 9.92 -22.80 3.58
N ALA A 160 9.98 -24.12 3.41
CA ALA A 160 9.42 -24.82 2.25
C ALA A 160 7.90 -24.63 2.15
N GLU A 161 7.17 -24.82 3.26
CA GLU A 161 5.71 -24.60 3.32
C GLU A 161 5.34 -23.16 2.93
N CYS A 162 6.10 -22.16 3.40
CA CYS A 162 5.87 -20.77 3.04
C CYS A 162 6.08 -20.50 1.54
N PHE A 163 7.11 -21.10 0.94
CA PHE A 163 7.36 -20.96 -0.50
C PHE A 163 6.30 -21.67 -1.35
N GLU A 164 5.86 -22.86 -0.95
CA GLU A 164 4.77 -23.58 -1.59
C GLU A 164 3.46 -22.76 -1.52
N ALA A 165 3.14 -22.20 -0.35
CA ALA A 165 1.98 -21.33 -0.20
C ALA A 165 2.07 -20.10 -1.10
N ALA A 166 3.23 -19.43 -1.17
CA ALA A 166 3.44 -18.28 -2.05
C ALA A 166 3.23 -18.64 -3.53
N ALA A 167 3.78 -19.78 -3.98
CA ALA A 167 3.64 -20.23 -5.36
C ALA A 167 2.19 -20.57 -5.72
N LEU A 168 1.49 -21.34 -4.87
CA LEU A 168 0.09 -21.70 -5.08
C LEU A 168 -0.82 -20.47 -5.13
N LEU A 169 -0.59 -19.51 -4.23
CA LEU A 169 -1.37 -18.27 -4.20
C LEU A 169 -1.15 -17.42 -5.45
N GLN A 170 0.07 -17.40 -6.00
CA GLN A 170 0.35 -16.71 -7.25
C GLN A 170 -0.31 -17.39 -8.46
N GLU A 171 -0.31 -18.71 -8.53
CA GLU A 171 -0.96 -19.47 -9.61
C GLU A 171 -2.49 -19.40 -9.56
N SER A 172 -3.05 -19.35 -8.35
CA SER A 172 -4.49 -19.23 -8.12
C SER A 172 -5.04 -17.81 -8.26
N ALA A 173 -4.16 -16.81 -8.36
CA ALA A 173 -4.58 -15.43 -8.58
C ALA A 173 -5.30 -15.32 -9.94
N PRO A 174 -6.52 -14.76 -10.00
CA PRO A 174 -7.21 -14.60 -11.26
C PRO A 174 -6.36 -13.72 -12.18
N VAL A 175 -5.94 -14.27 -13.32
CA VAL A 175 -5.28 -13.48 -14.38
C VAL A 175 -6.26 -12.39 -14.76
N GLU A 176 -5.99 -11.13 -14.41
CA GLU A 176 -6.80 -10.03 -14.90
C GLU A 176 -6.70 -10.03 -16.44
N PRO A 177 -7.80 -10.26 -17.17
CA PRO A 177 -7.75 -10.15 -18.61
C PRO A 177 -7.55 -8.68 -18.93
N PHE A 178 -6.45 -8.36 -19.63
CA PHE A 178 -6.25 -7.04 -20.22
C PHE A 178 -7.52 -6.66 -21.01
N ARG A 179 -8.23 -5.62 -20.57
CA ARG A 179 -9.39 -5.06 -21.25
C ARG A 179 -9.10 -3.65 -21.74
#